data_AF-A0A382Q417-F1
#
_entry.id   AF-A0A382Q417-F1
#
_cell.length_a   1.000
_cell.length_b   1.000
_cell.length_c   1.000
_cell.angle_alpha   90.00
_cell.angle_beta   90.00
_cell.angle_gamma   90.00
#
_symmetry.space_group_name_H-M   'P 1'
#
loop_
_entity.id
_entity.type
_entity.pdbx_description
1 polymer ?
#
loop_
_entity_poly.entity_id
_entity_poly.type
_entity_poly.pdbx_seq_one_letter_code
_entity_poly.pdbx_strand_id
1 'polypeptide(L)'
;ADEMPLLGLLSMILPCIAAGNRVVAVPSPRAALIATDFYQVLDTSDVPGGVINLVTGVPSELAAVLAAHDDVAAIWGIGPEDECAEIKKRSGGNLKSVWTSDGKVPDWYDDHSEGSIWLERATQVKNIWIPYGE
;
A
#
# COMPACT_ATOMS: atom_id res chain seq x y z
N ALA A 1 -9.16 -2.65 -8.15
CA ALA A 1 -9.53 -3.06 -6.78
C ALA A 1 -11.04 -3.23 -6.63
N ASP A 2 -11.86 -2.37 -7.24
CA ASP A 2 -13.33 -2.40 -7.12
C ASP A 2 -14.01 -3.76 -7.42
N GLU A 3 -13.44 -4.56 -8.32
CA GLU A 3 -13.99 -5.88 -8.67
C GLU A 3 -13.67 -6.96 -7.62
N MET A 4 -12.48 -6.89 -7.02
CA MET A 4 -11.97 -7.86 -6.04
C MET A 4 -11.51 -7.13 -4.78
N PRO A 5 -12.45 -6.55 -4.01
CA PRO A 5 -12.12 -5.52 -3.03
C PRO A 5 -11.32 -6.03 -1.84
N LEU A 6 -11.63 -7.23 -1.34
CA LEU A 6 -10.87 -7.82 -0.23
C LEU A 6 -9.51 -8.33 -0.71
N LEU A 7 -9.50 -9.11 -1.80
CA LEU A 7 -8.25 -9.67 -2.32
C LEU A 7 -7.26 -8.58 -2.70
N GLY A 8 -7.67 -7.59 -3.51
CA GLY A 8 -6.78 -6.50 -3.90
C GLY A 8 -6.29 -5.66 -2.71
N LEU A 9 -7.13 -5.45 -1.69
CA LEU A 9 -6.72 -4.77 -0.46
C LEU A 9 -5.65 -5.59 0.28
N LEU A 10 -5.89 -6.89 0.49
CA LEU A 10 -4.96 -7.77 1.19
C LEU A 10 -3.65 -7.97 0.43
N SER A 11 -3.70 -8.14 -0.90
CA SER A 11 -2.52 -8.25 -1.76
C SER A 11 -1.60 -7.03 -1.64
N MET A 12 -2.13 -5.84 -1.36
CA MET A 12 -1.30 -4.66 -1.08
C MET A 12 -0.80 -4.59 0.37
N ILE A 13 -1.65 -4.91 1.36
CA ILE A 13 -1.32 -4.75 2.78
C ILE A 13 -0.35 -5.83 3.28
N LEU A 14 -0.62 -7.10 2.97
CA LEU A 14 0.11 -8.25 3.52
C LEU A 14 1.63 -8.23 3.24
N PRO A 15 2.13 -7.95 2.02
CA PRO A 15 3.57 -7.86 1.79
C PRO A 15 4.20 -6.70 2.57
N CYS A 16 3.48 -5.59 2.78
CA CYS A 16 3.98 -4.45 3.54
C CYS A 16 4.23 -4.83 5.00
N ILE A 17 3.25 -5.43 5.67
CA ILE A 17 3.38 -5.82 7.08
C ILE A 17 4.36 -6.99 7.26
N ALA A 18 4.44 -7.91 6.28
CA ALA A 18 5.41 -9.01 6.29
C ALA A 18 6.85 -8.48 6.23
N ALA A 19 7.08 -7.39 5.49
CA ALA A 19 8.36 -6.67 5.44
C ALA A 19 8.60 -5.74 6.64
N GLY A 20 7.69 -5.69 7.62
CA GLY A 20 7.81 -4.88 8.84
C GLY A 20 7.32 -3.43 8.71
N ASN A 21 6.58 -3.10 7.66
CA ASN A 21 5.99 -1.77 7.48
C ASN A 21 4.67 -1.64 8.26
N ARG A 22 4.32 -0.40 8.57
CA ARG A 22 2.98 -0.01 9.03
C ARG A 22 2.23 0.59 7.85
N VAL A 23 0.93 0.33 7.75
CA VAL A 23 0.13 0.67 6.58
C VAL A 23 -1.07 1.53 6.97
N VAL A 24 -1.28 2.59 6.20
CA VAL A 24 -2.56 3.30 6.12
C VAL A 24 -3.18 2.93 4.78
N ALA A 25 -4.25 2.15 4.80
CA ALA A 25 -4.89 1.65 3.60
C ALA A 25 -6.26 2.29 3.40
N VAL A 26 -6.51 2.74 2.17
CA VAL A 26 -7.78 3.32 1.74
C VAL A 26 -8.49 2.29 0.86
N PRO A 27 -9.51 1.59 1.39
CA PRO A 27 -10.21 0.57 0.63
C PRO A 27 -11.12 1.19 -0.45
N SER A 28 -11.54 0.37 -1.41
CA SER A 28 -12.54 0.78 -2.40
C SER A 28 -13.82 1.29 -1.72
N PRO A 29 -14.38 2.44 -2.13
CA PRO A 29 -15.63 2.96 -1.56
C PRO A 29 -16.81 2.03 -1.83
N ARG A 30 -16.78 1.26 -2.93
CA ARG A 30 -17.84 0.31 -3.30
C ARG A 30 -17.91 -0.89 -2.36
N ALA A 31 -16.81 -1.17 -1.67
CA ALA A 31 -16.66 -2.33 -0.80
C ALA A 31 -16.15 -1.94 0.60
N ALA A 32 -16.40 -0.69 1.00
CA ALA A 32 -15.97 -0.17 2.30
C ALA A 32 -16.49 -1.05 3.45
N LEU A 33 -17.71 -1.60 3.35
CA LEU A 33 -18.28 -2.49 4.36
C LEU A 33 -17.49 -3.79 4.55
N ILE A 34 -16.94 -4.36 3.47
CA ILE A 34 -16.10 -5.56 3.57
C ILE A 34 -14.79 -5.23 4.29
N ALA A 35 -14.22 -4.05 4.02
CA ALA A 35 -13.04 -3.57 4.72
C ALA A 35 -13.34 -3.30 6.21
N THR A 36 -14.55 -2.86 6.56
CA THR A 36 -14.93 -2.69 7.98
C THR A 36 -15.13 -4.03 8.70
N ASP A 37 -15.67 -5.05 8.04
CA ASP A 37 -15.78 -6.38 8.68
C ASP A 37 -14.40 -7.00 8.92
N PHE A 38 -13.43 -6.68 8.06
CA PHE A 38 -12.04 -7.13 8.23
C PHE A 38 -11.39 -6.60 9.52
N TYR A 39 -11.89 -5.50 10.12
CA TYR A 39 -11.39 -5.07 11.43
C TYR A 39 -11.50 -6.16 12.50
N GLN A 40 -12.57 -6.94 12.49
CA GLN A 40 -12.77 -8.01 13.46
C GLN A 40 -11.72 -9.11 13.32
N VAL A 41 -11.32 -9.40 12.07
CA VAL A 41 -10.24 -10.37 11.78
C VAL A 41 -8.92 -9.85 12.33
N LEU A 42 -8.60 -8.56 12.11
CA LEU A 42 -7.38 -7.94 12.62
C LEU A 42 -7.31 -7.93 14.15
N ASP A 43 -8.42 -7.57 14.79
CA ASP A 43 -8.56 -7.53 16.25
C ASP A 43 -8.38 -8.92 16.87
N THR A 44 -9.00 -9.94 16.27
CA THR A 44 -8.90 -11.34 16.76
C THR A 44 -7.55 -11.97 16.47
N SER A 45 -6.78 -11.42 15.53
CA SER A 45 -5.46 -11.92 15.15
C SER A 45 -4.31 -11.29 15.94
N ASP A 46 -4.61 -10.53 17.00
CA ASP A 46 -3.63 -9.85 17.86
C ASP A 46 -2.68 -8.92 17.07
N VAL A 47 -3.16 -8.29 15.99
CA VAL A 47 -2.35 -7.33 15.22
C VAL A 47 -2.07 -6.11 16.10
N PRO A 48 -0.80 -5.71 16.31
CA PRO A 48 -0.50 -4.57 17.17
C PRO A 48 -1.15 -3.28 16.67
N GLY A 49 -1.63 -2.48 17.62
CA GLY A 49 -2.27 -1.20 17.33
C GLY A 49 -1.38 -0.29 16.46
N GLY A 50 -1.94 0.20 15.36
CA GLY A 50 -1.25 1.08 14.41
C GLY A 50 -0.47 0.38 13.29
N VAL A 51 -0.39 -0.97 13.26
CA VAL A 51 0.25 -1.70 12.16
C VAL A 51 -0.57 -1.63 10.88
N ILE A 52 -1.89 -1.82 10.97
CA ILE A 52 -2.84 -1.66 9.86
C ILE A 52 -3.88 -0.65 10.29
N ASN A 53 -4.02 0.42 9.51
CA ASN A 53 -4.98 1.48 9.73
C ASN A 53 -5.84 1.58 8.47
N LEU A 54 -7.13 1.28 8.56
CA LEU A 54 -8.04 1.41 7.41
C LEU A 54 -8.77 2.75 7.50
N VAL A 55 -8.79 3.50 6.41
CA VAL A 55 -9.45 4.81 6.34
C VAL A 55 -10.40 4.82 5.15
N THR A 56 -11.70 4.78 5.43
CA THR A 56 -12.75 4.86 4.39
C THR A 56 -13.07 6.31 4.05
N GLY A 57 -13.26 6.61 2.77
CA GLY A 57 -13.63 7.94 2.30
C GLY A 57 -13.52 8.05 0.79
N VAL A 58 -13.41 9.27 0.28
CA VAL A 58 -13.18 9.52 -1.15
C VAL A 58 -11.71 9.22 -1.48
N PRO A 59 -11.40 8.19 -2.29
CA PRO A 59 -10.01 7.76 -2.49
C PRO A 59 -9.12 8.86 -3.08
N SER A 60 -9.62 9.65 -4.03
CA SER A 60 -8.86 10.71 -4.68
C SER A 60 -8.46 11.82 -3.71
N GLU A 61 -9.33 12.19 -2.77
CA GLU A 61 -9.03 13.17 -1.72
C GLU A 61 -8.00 12.62 -0.73
N LEU A 62 -8.20 11.40 -0.25
CA LEU A 62 -7.30 10.75 0.71
C LEU A 62 -5.92 10.47 0.11
N ALA A 63 -5.87 10.02 -1.15
CA ALA A 63 -4.63 9.78 -1.87
C ALA A 63 -3.83 11.07 -2.07
N ALA A 64 -4.50 12.19 -2.38
CA ALA A 64 -3.86 13.49 -2.50
C ALA A 64 -3.22 13.96 -1.18
N VAL A 65 -3.88 13.70 -0.04
CA VAL A 65 -3.35 14.00 1.30
C VAL A 65 -2.16 13.09 1.63
N LEU A 66 -2.30 11.78 1.46
CA LEU A 66 -1.23 10.82 1.73
C LEU A 66 0.01 11.05 0.85
N ALA A 67 -0.20 11.39 -0.42
CA ALA A 67 0.88 11.71 -1.35
C ALA A 67 1.64 12.98 -0.94
N ALA A 68 0.99 13.96 -0.33
CA ALA A 68 1.63 15.19 0.14
C ALA A 68 2.22 15.09 1.56
N HIS A 69 1.99 14.00 2.28
CA HIS A 69 2.34 13.89 3.70
C HIS A 69 3.81 13.56 3.92
N ASP A 70 4.56 14.41 4.64
CA ASP A 70 6.02 14.25 4.80
C ASP A 70 6.42 12.99 5.57
N ASP A 71 5.65 12.55 6.57
CA ASP A 71 5.94 11.33 7.34
C ASP A 71 5.54 10.01 6.63
N VAL A 72 4.98 10.08 5.42
CA VAL A 72 4.70 8.86 4.62
C VAL A 72 5.93 8.54 3.78
N ALA A 73 6.56 7.39 4.05
CA ALA A 73 7.81 6.99 3.37
C ALA A 73 7.61 6.45 1.94
N ALA A 74 6.44 5.86 1.67
CA ALA A 74 6.07 5.33 0.36
C ALA A 74 4.55 5.37 0.16
N ILE A 75 4.11 5.50 -1.09
CA ILE A 75 2.69 5.41 -1.46
C ILE A 75 2.49 4.45 -2.62
N TRP A 76 1.53 3.54 -2.46
CA TRP A 76 1.08 2.64 -3.50
C TRP A 76 -0.33 3.05 -3.94
N GLY A 77 -0.55 3.20 -5.25
CA GLY A 77 -1.82 3.66 -5.80
C GLY A 77 -2.30 2.80 -6.97
N ILE A 78 -3.50 2.24 -6.86
CA ILE A 78 -4.13 1.50 -7.96
C ILE A 78 -5.41 2.21 -8.34
N GLY A 79 -5.42 2.81 -9.52
CA GLY A 79 -6.53 3.64 -9.96
C GLY A 79 -6.32 4.20 -11.36
N PRO A 80 -7.22 5.12 -11.77
CA PRO A 80 -7.13 5.84 -13.04
C PRO A 80 -5.78 6.54 -13.25
N GLU A 81 -5.40 6.73 -14.51
CA GLU A 81 -4.10 7.33 -14.88
C GLU A 81 -3.94 8.76 -14.36
N ASP A 82 -5.01 9.56 -14.38
CA ASP A 82 -5.05 10.92 -13.87
C ASP A 82 -4.83 10.99 -12.35
N GLU A 83 -5.46 10.09 -11.59
CA GLU A 83 -5.22 9.97 -10.14
C GLU A 83 -3.77 9.54 -9.84
N CYS A 84 -3.24 8.57 -10.61
CA CYS A 84 -1.86 8.13 -10.48
C CYS A 84 -0.87 9.27 -10.78
N ALA A 85 -1.15 10.11 -11.78
CA ALA A 85 -0.35 11.27 -12.13
C ALA A 85 -0.35 12.31 -10.99
N GLU A 86 -1.51 12.56 -10.36
CA GLU A 86 -1.60 13.48 -9.22
C GLU A 86 -0.88 12.94 -7.98
N ILE A 87 -0.94 11.63 -7.69
CA ILE A 87 -0.14 10.99 -6.63
C ILE A 87 1.36 11.24 -6.86
N LYS A 88 1.85 10.99 -8.07
CA LYS A 88 3.27 11.21 -8.43
C LYS A 88 3.68 12.66 -8.24
N LYS A 89 2.85 13.59 -8.74
CA LYS A 89 3.10 15.03 -8.64
C LYS A 89 3.18 15.52 -7.20
N ARG A 90 2.23 15.10 -6.35
CA ARG A 90 2.17 15.53 -4.94
C ARG A 90 3.27 14.90 -4.08
N SER A 91 3.70 13.70 -4.43
CA SER A 91 4.82 13.01 -3.78
C SER A 91 6.19 13.67 -4.03
N GLY A 92 6.26 14.65 -4.93
CA GLY A 92 7.48 15.42 -5.20
C GLY A 92 8.01 16.22 -4.01
N GLY A 93 7.19 16.48 -2.99
CA GLY A 93 7.59 17.25 -1.80
C GLY A 93 8.74 16.63 -1.01
N ASN A 94 8.64 15.34 -0.67
CA ASN A 94 9.65 14.63 0.10
C ASN A 94 10.33 13.49 -0.69
N LEU A 95 10.04 13.36 -1.99
CA LEU A 95 10.56 12.31 -2.87
C LEU A 95 10.32 10.89 -2.33
N LYS A 96 9.19 10.68 -1.63
CA LYS A 96 8.78 9.34 -1.18
C LYS A 96 8.73 8.37 -2.35
N SER A 97 8.94 7.08 -2.06
CA SER A 97 8.81 6.04 -3.08
C SER A 97 7.36 5.97 -3.56
N VAL A 98 7.14 6.13 -4.86
CA VAL A 98 5.80 6.08 -5.47
C VAL A 98 5.71 4.86 -6.35
N TRP A 99 4.66 4.06 -6.16
CA TRP A 99 4.36 2.96 -7.06
C TRP A 99 2.87 2.99 -7.43
N THR A 100 2.59 3.14 -8.71
CA THR A 100 1.22 3.26 -9.21
C THR A 100 0.95 2.30 -10.35
N SER A 101 -0.32 1.95 -10.55
CA SER A 101 -0.73 1.06 -11.64
C SER A 101 -0.91 1.78 -12.98
N ASP A 102 -0.93 3.12 -12.98
CA ASP A 102 -1.03 3.97 -14.18
C ASP A 102 -2.23 3.60 -15.06
N GLY A 103 -3.41 3.51 -14.44
CA GLY A 103 -4.66 3.14 -15.13
C GLY A 103 -4.85 1.64 -15.35
N LYS A 104 -3.85 0.80 -15.04
CA LYS A 104 -3.96 -0.66 -15.17
C LYS A 104 -4.55 -1.26 -13.91
N VAL A 105 -5.30 -2.34 -14.06
CA VAL A 105 -5.79 -3.13 -12.92
C VAL A 105 -4.96 -4.41 -12.90
N PRO A 106 -4.23 -4.71 -11.80
CA PRO A 106 -3.57 -6.00 -11.66
C PRO A 106 -4.58 -7.14 -11.69
N ASP A 107 -4.24 -8.24 -12.35
CA ASP A 107 -4.96 -9.49 -12.18
C ASP A 107 -4.55 -10.08 -10.82
N TRP A 108 -5.46 -10.01 -9.85
CA TRP A 108 -5.20 -10.43 -8.48
C TRP A 108 -5.09 -11.95 -8.30
N TYR A 109 -5.48 -12.74 -9.31
CA TYR A 109 -5.31 -14.19 -9.32
C TYR A 109 -4.02 -14.65 -10.00
N ASP A 110 -3.28 -13.73 -10.63
CA ASP A 110 -1.98 -14.03 -11.20
C ASP A 110 -0.93 -14.17 -10.09
N ASP A 111 -0.06 -15.18 -10.18
CA ASP A 111 1.09 -15.39 -9.28
C ASP A 111 1.99 -14.13 -9.19
N HIS A 112 2.01 -13.30 -10.24
CA HIS A 112 2.71 -12.01 -10.22
C HIS A 112 2.11 -11.00 -9.22
N SER A 113 0.86 -11.18 -8.80
CA SER A 113 0.18 -10.36 -7.78
C SER A 113 0.43 -10.84 -6.34
N GLU A 114 1.17 -11.93 -6.15
CA GLU A 114 1.62 -12.45 -4.85
C GLU A 114 3.16 -12.67 -4.75
N GLY A 115 3.89 -12.28 -5.79
CA GLY A 115 5.32 -12.57 -5.95
C GLY A 115 6.31 -11.59 -5.31
N SER A 116 7.61 -11.84 -5.55
CA SER A 116 8.75 -11.11 -4.95
C SER A 116 8.72 -9.60 -5.17
N ILE A 117 8.15 -9.15 -6.29
CA ILE A 117 8.07 -7.72 -6.64
C ILE A 117 7.35 -6.90 -5.57
N TRP A 118 6.33 -7.46 -4.91
CA TRP A 118 5.60 -6.76 -3.86
C TRP A 118 6.44 -6.59 -2.58
N LEU A 119 7.23 -7.61 -2.23
CA LEU A 119 8.18 -7.54 -1.11
C LEU A 119 9.35 -6.62 -1.42
N GLU A 120 9.86 -6.62 -2.65
CA GLU A 120 10.89 -5.70 -3.12
C GLU A 120 10.42 -4.25 -3.03
N ARG A 121 9.17 -3.96 -3.43
CA ARG A 121 8.56 -2.62 -3.30
C ARG A 121 8.34 -2.21 -1.85
N ALA A 122 8.18 -3.18 -0.94
CA ALA A 122 7.96 -2.96 0.48
C ALA A 122 9.27 -2.87 1.29
N THR A 123 10.43 -3.08 0.68
CA THR A 123 11.73 -3.09 1.36
C THR A 123 12.67 -2.04 0.81
N GLN A 124 13.73 -1.75 1.57
CA GLN A 124 14.83 -0.89 1.13
C GLN A 124 16.14 -1.62 1.41
N VAL A 125 17.06 -1.56 0.46
CA VAL A 125 18.37 -2.20 0.59
C VAL A 125 19.31 -1.26 1.35
N LYS A 126 19.76 -1.70 2.53
CA LYS A 126 20.81 -1.03 3.29
C LYS A 126 22.09 -1.85 3.22
N ASN A 127 23.02 -1.43 2.36
CA ASN A 127 24.32 -2.07 2.24
C ASN A 127 25.22 -1.70 3.43
N ILE A 128 25.63 -2.71 4.21
CA ILE A 128 26.53 -2.53 5.36
C ILE A 128 27.87 -3.18 5.04
N TRP A 129 28.93 -2.37 5.02
CA TRP A 129 30.29 -2.84 4.80
C TRP A 129 30.93 -3.11 6.16
N ILE A 130 31.30 -4.36 6.40
CA ILE A 130 32.00 -4.79 7.61
C ILE A 130 33.44 -5.15 7.27
N PRO A 131 34.43 -4.81 8.12
CA PRO A 131 35.79 -5.30 7.94
C PRO A 131 35.78 -6.83 7.88
N TYR A 132 36.43 -7.38 6.86
CA TYR A 132 36.62 -8.81 6.69
C TYR A 132 38.11 -9.06 6.49
N GLY A 133 38.74 -9.78 7.41
CA GLY A 133 40.16 -10.14 7.30
C GLY A 133 40.31 -11.34 6.37
N GLU A 134 41.22 -11.26 5.41
CA GLU A 134 41.76 -12.45 4.74
C GLU A 134 42.75 -13.19 5.66
#